data_AF-A0A2V8BH55-F1
#
_entry.id   AF-A0A2V8BH55-F1
#
_cell.length_a   1.000
_cell.length_b   1.000
_cell.length_c   1.000
_cell.angle_alpha   90.00
_cell.angle_beta   90.00
_cell.angle_gamma   90.00
#
_symmetry.space_group_name_H-M   'P 1'
#
loop_
_entity.id
_entity.type
_entity.pdbx_description
1 polymer ?
#
loop_
_entity_poly.entity_id
_entity_poly.type
_entity_poly.pdbx_seq_one_letter_code
_entity_poly.pdbx_strand_id
1 'polypeptide(L)'
;MPVLELLTSSGLGSLLGMRHALEPDHLAAVTTLVTTDRHVDRRGRAAFLGMCWGLGHTSALVVAGAVLVALRAEMPASAANLFELGVALMLVALGL
;
A
#
# COMPACT_ATOMS: atom_id res chain seq x y z
N MET A 1 -30.16 7.97 5.38
CA MET A 1 -30.30 8.21 3.92
C MET A 1 -29.16 7.44 3.30
N PRO A 2 -29.39 6.35 2.55
CA PRO A 2 -28.34 5.39 2.18
C PRO A 2 -27.20 6.04 1.37
N VAL A 3 -27.52 7.07 0.57
CA VAL A 3 -26.53 7.86 -0.17
C VAL A 3 -25.58 8.63 0.76
N LEU A 4 -26.11 9.23 1.84
CA LEU A 4 -25.29 9.98 2.79
C LEU A 4 -24.34 9.04 3.56
N GLU A 5 -24.82 7.86 3.93
CA GLU A 5 -24.01 6.82 4.60
C GLU A 5 -22.90 6.28 3.70
N LEU A 6 -23.18 6.09 2.40
CA LEU A 6 -22.18 5.65 1.44
C LEU A 6 -21.10 6.72 1.22
N LEU A 7 -21.51 7.99 1.11
CA LEU A 7 -20.60 9.12 0.94
C LEU A 7 -19.71 9.33 2.17
N THR A 8 -20.28 9.24 3.38
CA THR A 8 -19.50 9.42 4.62
C THR A 8 -18.54 8.25 4.86
N SER A 9 -18.98 7.00 4.68
CA SER A 9 -18.11 5.82 4.85
C SER A 9 -16.98 5.80 3.82
N SER A 10 -17.28 6.07 2.54
CA SER A 10 -16.26 6.13 1.48
C SER A 10 -15.32 7.32 1.66
N GLY A 11 -15.84 8.48 2.07
CA GLY A 11 -15.03 9.67 2.35
C GLY A 11 -14.06 9.44 3.52
N LEU A 12 -14.56 8.92 4.65
CA LEU A 12 -13.72 8.57 5.80
C LEU A 12 -12.71 7.48 5.47
N GLY A 13 -13.11 6.44 4.74
CA GLY A 13 -12.21 5.40 4.27
C GLY A 13 -11.09 5.96 3.38
N SER A 14 -11.41 6.89 2.49
CA SER A 14 -10.43 7.58 1.64
C SER A 14 -9.45 8.42 2.45
N LEU A 15 -9.94 9.17 3.46
CA LEU A 15 -9.09 9.95 4.38
C LEU A 15 -8.14 9.04 5.17
N LEU A 16 -8.64 7.92 5.69
CA LEU A 16 -7.83 6.91 6.37
C LEU A 16 -6.78 6.30 5.45
N GLY A 17 -7.14 5.99 4.20
CA GLY A 17 -6.22 5.51 3.18
C GLY A 17 -5.11 6.52 2.86
N MET A 18 -5.44 7.80 2.74
CA MET A 18 -4.43 8.86 2.55
C MET A 18 -3.48 8.96 3.74
N ARG A 19 -3.98 8.80 4.98
CA ARG A 19 -3.12 8.72 6.16
C ARG A 19 -2.19 7.51 6.10
N HIS A 20 -2.72 6.34 5.75
CA HIS A 20 -1.94 5.10 5.66
C HIS A 20 -0.81 5.22 4.63
N ALA A 21 -1.08 5.84 3.48
CA ALA A 21 -0.05 6.11 2.46
C ALA A 21 1.10 7.03 2.94
N LEU A 22 0.90 7.76 4.04
CA LEU A 22 1.90 8.63 4.67
C LEU A 22 2.62 7.94 5.84
N GLU A 23 2.42 6.64 6.05
CA GLU A 23 3.16 5.88 7.05
C GLU A 23 4.64 5.73 6.65
N PRO A 24 5.55 5.57 7.64
CA PRO A 24 7.00 5.66 7.40
C PRO A 24 7.53 4.64 6.39
N ASP A 25 6.95 3.45 6.34
CA ASP A 25 7.29 2.37 5.42
C ASP A 25 6.96 2.72 3.96
N HIS A 26 5.77 3.28 3.70
CA HIS A 26 5.36 3.75 2.39
C HIS A 26 6.23 4.90 1.92
N LEU A 27 6.47 5.88 2.80
CA LEU A 27 7.34 7.01 2.51
C LEU A 27 8.77 6.54 2.22
N ALA A 28 9.34 5.62 3.02
CA ALA A 28 10.67 5.08 2.79
C ALA A 28 10.76 4.35 1.43
N ALA A 29 9.80 3.47 1.13
CA ALA A 29 9.79 2.71 -0.12
C ALA A 29 9.70 3.63 -1.35
N VAL A 30 8.74 4.55 -1.39
CA VAL A 30 8.52 5.43 -2.55
C VAL A 30 9.65 6.45 -2.69
N THR A 31 10.18 6.99 -1.59
CA THR A 31 11.31 7.93 -1.67
C THR A 31 12.57 7.26 -2.19
N THR A 32 12.92 6.05 -1.74
CA THR A 32 14.06 5.28 -2.29
C THR A 32 13.88 4.99 -3.78
N LEU A 33 12.67 4.61 -4.20
CA LEU A 33 12.35 4.32 -5.59
C LEU A 33 12.55 5.55 -6.49
N VAL A 34 12.18 6.74 -5.99
CA VAL A 34 12.29 8.02 -6.73
C VAL A 34 13.69 8.60 -6.69
N THR A 35 14.46 8.41 -5.61
CA THR A 35 15.81 8.97 -5.46
C THR A 35 16.88 8.19 -6.21
N THR A 36 16.66 6.90 -6.45
CA THR A 36 17.56 6.05 -7.25
C THR A 36 17.63 6.48 -8.72
N ASP A 37 16.60 7.16 -9.25
CA ASP A 37 16.52 7.57 -10.65
C ASP A 37 17.02 9.02 -10.84
N ARG A 38 18.11 9.21 -11.61
CA ARG A 38 18.89 10.47 -11.70
C ARG A 38 18.35 11.52 -12.70
N HIS A 39 17.20 11.31 -13.34
CA HIS A 39 16.74 12.15 -14.45
C HIS A 39 15.74 13.28 -14.08
N VAL A 40 15.69 14.30 -14.96
CA VAL A 40 15.23 15.69 -14.71
C VAL A 40 13.70 15.86 -14.56
N ASP A 41 12.88 14.88 -14.97
CA ASP A 41 11.40 14.93 -14.81
C ASP A 41 10.91 14.24 -13.52
N ARG A 42 11.41 14.69 -12.37
CA ARG A 42 11.21 14.05 -11.06
C ARG A 42 9.75 13.96 -10.61
N ARG A 43 8.93 15.00 -10.84
CA ARG A 43 7.58 15.08 -10.22
C ARG A 43 6.55 14.18 -10.91
N GLY A 44 6.48 14.23 -12.24
CA GLY A 44 5.53 13.41 -13.01
C GLY A 44 5.84 11.92 -12.91
N ARG A 45 7.14 11.57 -12.93
CA ARG A 45 7.58 10.17 -12.79
C ARG A 45 7.41 9.64 -11.37
N ALA A 46 7.65 10.46 -10.34
CA ALA A 46 7.35 10.09 -8.96
C ALA A 46 5.85 9.81 -8.74
N ALA A 47 4.98 10.65 -9.29
CA ALA A 47 3.53 10.44 -9.23
C ALA A 47 3.13 9.14 -9.97
N PHE A 48 3.71 8.88 -11.14
CA PHE A 48 3.44 7.66 -11.91
C PHE A 48 3.93 6.40 -11.20
N LEU A 49 5.16 6.39 -10.69
CA LEU A 49 5.72 5.26 -9.94
C LEU A 49 4.93 5.01 -8.65
N GLY A 50 4.58 6.07 -7.91
CA GLY A 50 3.72 5.98 -6.73
C GLY A 50 2.34 5.42 -7.07
N MET A 51 1.75 5.83 -8.20
CA MET A 51 0.49 5.27 -8.68
C MET A 51 0.61 3.79 -9.06
N CYS A 52 1.62 3.39 -9.85
CA CYS A 52 1.83 1.99 -10.22
C CYS A 52 2.05 1.11 -8.99
N TRP A 53 2.86 1.58 -8.04
CA TRP A 53 3.13 0.87 -6.81
C TRP A 53 1.88 0.77 -5.93
N GLY A 54 1.15 1.87 -5.73
CA GLY A 54 -0.09 1.89 -4.96
C GLY A 54 -1.20 1.03 -5.58
N LEU A 55 -1.30 1.01 -6.92
CA LEU A 55 -2.21 0.10 -7.64
C LEU A 55 -1.83 -1.35 -7.41
N GLY A 56 -0.54 -1.71 -7.58
CA GLY A 56 -0.06 -3.06 -7.34
C GLY A 56 -0.30 -3.53 -5.89
N HIS A 57 0.00 -2.68 -4.93
CA HIS A 57 -0.24 -2.94 -3.50
C HIS A 57 -1.74 -3.14 -3.20
N THR A 58 -2.59 -2.24 -3.68
CA THR A 58 -4.05 -2.34 -3.53
C THR A 58 -4.59 -3.62 -4.17
N SER A 59 -4.13 -3.95 -5.38
CA SER A 59 -4.52 -5.18 -6.07
C SER A 59 -4.12 -6.43 -5.27
N ALA A 60 -2.92 -6.46 -4.68
CA ALA A 60 -2.48 -7.57 -3.84
C ALA A 60 -3.39 -7.75 -2.61
N LEU A 61 -3.73 -6.66 -1.91
CA LEU A 61 -4.65 -6.69 -0.76
C LEU A 61 -6.06 -7.14 -1.14
N VAL A 62 -6.60 -6.62 -2.25
CA VAL A 62 -7.93 -6.98 -2.75
C VAL A 62 -7.97 -8.45 -3.14
N VAL A 63 -6.96 -8.97 -3.84
CA VAL A 63 -6.89 -10.38 -4.23
C VAL A 63 -6.78 -11.27 -3.01
N ALA A 64 -5.85 -10.98 -2.09
CA ALA A 64 -5.67 -11.78 -0.87
C ALA A 64 -6.93 -11.76 0.01
N GLY A 65 -7.52 -10.58 0.22
CA GLY A 65 -8.77 -10.43 0.96
C GLY A 65 -9.94 -11.15 0.30
N ALA A 66 -10.09 -11.05 -1.01
CA ALA A 66 -11.14 -11.75 -1.76
C ALA A 66 -10.99 -13.28 -1.63
N VAL A 67 -9.77 -13.80 -1.70
CA VAL A 67 -9.48 -15.22 -1.49
C VAL A 67 -9.86 -15.66 -0.07
N LEU A 68 -9.46 -14.91 0.95
CA LEU A 68 -9.81 -15.21 2.35
C LEU A 68 -11.33 -15.21 2.56
N VAL A 69 -12.03 -14.23 2.01
CA VAL A 69 -13.50 -14.13 2.09
C VAL A 69 -14.17 -15.29 1.36
N ALA A 70 -13.73 -15.62 0.15
CA ALA A 70 -14.26 -16.73 -0.65
C ALA A 70 -14.08 -18.08 0.06
N LEU A 71 -12.93 -18.27 0.71
CA LEU A 71 -12.62 -19.46 1.49
C LEU A 71 -13.25 -19.45 2.90
N ARG A 72 -13.89 -18.33 3.30
CA ARG A 72 -14.31 -18.05 4.69
C ARG A 72 -13.21 -18.39 5.71
N ALA A 73 -11.97 -18.06 5.33
CA ALA A 73 -10.79 -18.35 6.11
C ALA A 73 -10.26 -17.08 6.76
N GLU A 74 -9.66 -17.24 7.93
CA GLU A 74 -8.88 -16.19 8.57
C GLU A 74 -7.41 -16.35 8.21
N MET A 75 -6.67 -15.24 8.16
CA MET A 75 -5.24 -15.30 7.93
C MET A 75 -4.53 -15.82 9.19
N PRO A 76 -3.81 -16.95 9.12
CA PRO A 76 -3.10 -17.47 10.27
C PRO A 76 -1.96 -16.52 10.67
N ALA A 77 -1.76 -16.34 11.98
CA ALA A 77 -0.74 -15.42 12.51
C ALA A 77 0.68 -15.74 12.00
N SER A 78 1.00 -17.01 11.76
CA SER A 78 2.28 -17.41 11.18
C SER A 78 2.50 -16.87 9.76
N ALA A 79 1.44 -16.84 8.93
CA ALA A 79 1.52 -16.26 7.60
C ALA A 79 1.66 -14.74 7.66
N ALA A 80 0.89 -14.07 8.53
CA ALA A 80 1.00 -12.63 8.74
C ALA A 80 2.43 -12.23 9.17
N ASN A 81 3.00 -12.92 10.16
CA ASN A 81 4.36 -12.69 10.63
C ASN A 81 5.41 -12.92 9.54
N LEU A 82 5.19 -13.90 8.65
CA LEU A 82 6.09 -14.15 7.53
C LEU A 82 6.06 -13.01 6.50
N PHE A 83 4.88 -12.49 6.19
CA PHE A 83 4.74 -11.31 5.31
C PHE A 83 5.37 -10.08 5.95
N GLU A 84 5.15 -9.85 7.24
CA GLU A 84 5.75 -8.75 8.00
C GLU A 84 7.28 -8.83 7.99
N LEU A 85 7.84 -10.02 8.23
CA LEU A 85 9.28 -10.26 8.12
C LEU A 85 9.79 -9.97 6.71
N GLY A 86 9.06 -10.40 5.67
CA GLY A 86 9.40 -10.12 4.28
C GLY A 86 9.46 -8.61 3.97
N VAL A 87 8.48 -7.85 4.44
CA VAL A 87 8.45 -6.39 4.30
C VAL A 87 9.61 -5.75 5.07
N ALA A 88 9.88 -6.19 6.30
CA ALA A 88 10.99 -5.68 7.10
C ALA A 88 12.35 -5.88 6.40
N LEU A 89 12.59 -7.07 5.85
CA LEU A 89 13.81 -7.36 5.08
C LEU A 89 13.91 -6.52 3.82
N MET A 90 12.80 -6.33 3.10
CA MET A 90 12.73 -5.46 1.92
C MET A 90 13.09 -4.01 2.28
N LEU A 91 12.56 -3.47 3.37
CA LEU A 91 12.87 -2.12 3.82
C LEU A 91 14.34 -1.96 4.23
N VAL A 92 14.92 -2.94 4.91
CA VAL A 92 16.36 -2.95 5.24
C VAL A 92 17.20 -2.92 3.96
N ALA A 93 16.85 -3.73 2.95
CA ALA A 93 17.56 -3.78 1.68
C ALA A 93 17.43 -2.47 0.87
N LEU A 94 16.27 -1.81 0.91
CA LEU A 94 16.06 -0.50 0.27
C LEU A 94 16.79 0.64 1.00
N GLY A 95 17.05 0.49 2.29
CA GLY A 95 17.76 1.49 3.10
C GLY A 95 19.29 1.40 3.03
N LEU A 96 19.85 0.30 2.51
CA LEU A 96 21.28 0.06 2.33
C LEU A 96 21.78 0.58 0.98
#